data_AF-A0A1Y5S6D8-F1
#
_entry.id   AF-A0A1Y5S6D8-F1
#
_cell.length_a   1.000
_cell.length_b   1.000
_cell.length_c   1.000
_cell.angle_alpha   90.00
_cell.angle_beta   90.00
_cell.angle_gamma   90.00
#
_symmetry.space_group_name_H-M   'P 1'
#
loop_
_entity.id
_entity.type
_entity.pdbx_description
1 polymer ?
#
loop_
_entity_poly.entity_id
_entity_poly.type
_entity_poly.pdbx_seq_one_letter_code
_entity_poly.pdbx_strand_id
1 'polypeptide(L)'
;MTEDATHSLPDLIAKIRRWQGWPAPRLTFPVPSLCVSILGRVADGLGYLGWRSPLRTTALNVLSDGVQGDPGSWNAVGGQPCRSLDETLGQLPATRQERLYARAFLALPMAIAVLALFWLLSGAITLLDPAQAMQVLTDRMAPAWMIAPSVIGGAVADVFLGLAILYRPWAKNAALGMIALSASYLIGSVYLAPDLWSDPLGPMIKVFPGMALAAIVWLMMEDR
;
A
#
# COMPACT_ATOMS: atom_id res chain seq x y z
N MET A 1 -7.26 34.75 -6.31
CA MET A 1 -7.02 34.43 -7.74
C MET A 1 -7.58 33.03 -7.97
N THR A 2 -8.68 32.90 -8.72
CA THR A 2 -9.30 31.63 -9.10
C THR A 2 -9.74 31.74 -10.56
N GLU A 3 -9.88 30.62 -11.28
CA GLU A 3 -10.46 30.64 -12.63
C GLU A 3 -11.96 30.99 -12.59
N ASP A 4 -12.50 31.50 -13.69
CA ASP A 4 -13.91 31.90 -13.79
C ASP A 4 -14.86 30.69 -13.93
N ALA A 5 -14.37 29.57 -14.47
CA ALA A 5 -15.19 28.38 -14.69
C ALA A 5 -15.34 27.56 -13.40
N THR A 6 -16.57 27.11 -13.12
CA THR A 6 -16.84 26.14 -12.05
C THR A 6 -16.87 24.72 -12.62
N HIS A 7 -16.35 23.76 -11.86
CA HIS A 7 -16.25 22.37 -12.29
C HIS A 7 -16.77 21.43 -11.22
N SER A 8 -17.66 20.51 -11.60
CA SER A 8 -18.08 19.43 -10.72
C SER A 8 -16.93 18.41 -10.55
N LEU A 9 -16.94 17.66 -9.44
CA LEU A 9 -15.93 16.61 -9.22
C LEU A 9 -15.90 15.56 -10.36
N PRO A 10 -17.05 15.07 -10.88
CA PRO A 10 -17.06 14.20 -12.06
C PRO A 10 -16.39 14.83 -13.29
N ASP A 11 -16.63 16.12 -13.54
CA ASP A 11 -16.03 16.84 -14.68
C ASP A 11 -14.52 16.99 -14.51
N LEU A 12 -14.05 17.32 -13.30
CA LEU A 12 -12.63 17.40 -12.97
C LEU A 12 -11.94 16.04 -13.21
N ILE A 13 -12.52 14.95 -12.72
CA ILE A 13 -11.99 13.60 -12.94
C ILE A 13 -11.92 13.28 -14.43
N ALA A 14 -12.95 13.62 -15.20
CA ALA A 14 -12.99 13.40 -16.65
C ALA A 14 -11.91 14.21 -17.39
N LYS A 15 -11.70 15.47 -17.03
CA LYS A 15 -10.64 16.33 -17.58
C LYS A 15 -9.25 15.80 -17.26
N ILE A 16 -8.97 15.46 -16.00
CA ILE A 16 -7.68 14.89 -15.57
C ILE A 16 -7.41 13.54 -16.25
N ARG A 17 -8.44 12.71 -16.42
CA ARG A 17 -8.33 11.43 -17.12
C ARG A 17 -7.98 11.63 -18.61
N ARG A 18 -8.65 12.57 -19.28
CA ARG A 18 -8.38 12.92 -20.69
C ARG A 18 -6.98 13.48 -20.87
N TRP A 19 -6.55 14.35 -19.96
CA TRP A 19 -5.21 14.92 -19.93
C TRP A 19 -4.12 13.86 -19.85
N GLN A 20 -4.32 12.82 -19.02
CA GLN A 20 -3.42 11.66 -18.94
C GLN A 20 -3.44 10.74 -20.20
N GLY A 21 -4.26 11.07 -21.20
CA GLY A 21 -4.40 10.30 -22.43
C GLY A 21 -5.26 9.04 -22.30
N TRP A 22 -6.09 8.93 -21.24
CA TRP A 22 -6.98 7.78 -21.06
C TRP A 22 -8.33 8.02 -21.77
N PRO A 23 -8.94 6.96 -22.34
CA PRO A 23 -10.27 7.07 -22.94
C PRO A 23 -11.34 7.32 -21.87
N ALA A 24 -12.49 7.85 -22.29
CA ALA A 24 -13.64 8.05 -21.42
C ALA A 24 -13.98 6.75 -20.64
N PRO A 25 -14.42 6.86 -19.37
CA PRO A 25 -14.79 5.68 -18.59
C PRO A 25 -15.96 4.97 -19.28
N ARG A 26 -15.86 3.64 -19.41
CA ARG A 26 -16.95 2.83 -19.99
C ARG A 26 -18.15 2.74 -19.05
N LEU A 27 -17.91 2.80 -17.74
CA LEU A 27 -18.89 2.68 -16.69
C LEU A 27 -18.55 3.68 -15.58
N THR A 28 -19.58 4.37 -15.10
CA THR A 28 -19.53 5.27 -13.95
C THR A 28 -20.62 4.84 -12.99
N PHE A 29 -20.23 4.45 -11.78
CA PHE A 29 -21.17 4.03 -10.75
C PHE A 29 -21.28 5.11 -9.68
N PRO A 30 -22.49 5.55 -9.30
CA PRO A 30 -22.65 6.38 -8.13
C PRO A 30 -22.30 5.57 -6.89
N VAL A 31 -21.39 6.10 -6.07
CA VAL A 31 -21.02 5.46 -4.80
C VAL A 31 -21.99 5.96 -3.73
N PRO A 32 -22.69 5.07 -2.99
CA PRO A 32 -23.57 5.48 -1.91
C PRO A 32 -22.83 6.28 -0.83
N SER A 33 -23.49 7.30 -0.26
CA SER A 33 -22.91 8.16 0.78
C SER A 33 -22.39 7.39 2.00
N LEU A 34 -23.05 6.27 2.34
CA LEU A 34 -22.59 5.37 3.41
C LEU A 34 -21.20 4.80 3.12
N CYS A 35 -20.95 4.33 1.89
CA CYS A 35 -19.65 3.79 1.50
C CYS A 35 -18.55 4.86 1.56
N VAL A 36 -18.86 6.08 1.11
CA VAL A 36 -17.94 7.23 1.19
C VAL A 36 -17.62 7.57 2.66
N SER A 37 -18.63 7.55 3.54
CA SER A 37 -18.45 7.80 4.98
C SER A 37 -17.60 6.73 5.67
N ILE A 38 -17.83 5.45 5.36
CA ILE A 38 -17.02 4.34 5.90
C ILE A 38 -15.57 4.49 5.43
N LEU A 39 -15.36 4.76 4.14
CA LEU A 39 -14.03 4.95 3.58
C LEU A 39 -13.29 6.13 4.23
N GLY A 40 -14.02 7.22 4.50
CA GLY A 40 -13.54 8.37 5.27
C GLY A 40 -13.01 8.00 6.64
N ARG A 41 -13.81 7.26 7.42
CA ARG A 41 -13.42 6.82 8.77
C ARG A 41 -12.24 5.85 8.76
N VAL A 42 -12.20 4.92 7.80
CA VAL A 42 -11.06 4.02 7.63
C VAL A 42 -9.79 4.81 7.29
N ALA A 43 -9.89 5.79 6.39
CA ALA A 43 -8.79 6.67 6.02
C ALA A 43 -8.29 7.54 7.19
N ASP A 44 -9.18 7.98 8.08
CA ASP A 44 -8.83 8.69 9.32
C ASP A 44 -8.13 7.75 10.31
N GLY A 45 -8.64 6.52 10.46
CA GLY A 45 -8.04 5.47 11.29
C GLY A 45 -6.60 5.14 10.86
N LEU A 46 -6.40 4.94 9.56
CA LEU A 46 -5.07 4.76 8.96
C LEU A 46 -4.16 5.98 9.19
N GLY A 47 -4.75 7.16 9.43
CA GLY A 47 -4.06 8.38 9.84
C GLY A 47 -3.27 8.24 11.14
N TYR A 48 -3.81 7.52 12.13
CA TYR A 48 -3.10 7.25 13.39
C TYR A 48 -1.89 6.33 13.20
N LEU A 49 -1.94 5.47 12.18
CA LEU A 49 -0.82 4.63 11.76
C LEU A 49 0.20 5.38 10.88
N GLY A 50 0.02 6.69 10.70
CA GLY A 50 0.88 7.57 9.92
C GLY A 50 0.53 7.68 8.44
N TRP A 51 -0.47 6.95 7.93
CA TRP A 51 -0.87 6.98 6.53
C TRP A 51 -1.75 8.19 6.21
N ARG A 52 -1.38 8.94 5.16
CA ARG A 52 -2.11 10.13 4.72
C ARG A 52 -2.90 9.82 3.46
N SER A 53 -4.11 9.29 3.65
CA SER A 53 -5.05 9.07 2.55
C SER A 53 -5.70 10.40 2.11
N PRO A 54 -5.89 10.64 0.80
CA PRO A 54 -6.66 11.78 0.31
C PRO A 54 -8.17 11.64 0.57
N LEU A 55 -8.63 10.45 1.00
CA LEU A 55 -10.03 10.13 1.23
C LEU A 55 -10.44 10.30 2.70
N ARG A 56 -9.75 11.15 3.47
CA ARG A 56 -10.10 11.45 4.87
C ARG A 56 -11.44 12.17 4.96
N THR A 57 -12.12 12.03 6.10
CA THR A 57 -13.47 12.61 6.28
C THR A 57 -13.45 14.13 6.11
N THR A 58 -12.38 14.81 6.56
CA THR A 58 -12.22 16.26 6.36
C THR A 58 -12.16 16.66 4.89
N ALA A 59 -11.38 15.95 4.07
CA ALA A 59 -11.29 16.21 2.64
C ALA A 59 -12.62 15.93 1.92
N LEU A 60 -13.31 14.85 2.32
CA LEU A 60 -14.62 14.50 1.75
C LEU A 60 -15.69 15.54 2.09
N ASN A 61 -15.71 16.07 3.31
CA ASN A 61 -16.65 17.13 3.71
C ASN A 61 -16.39 18.44 2.96
N VAL A 62 -15.12 18.84 2.83
CA VAL A 62 -14.76 20.04 2.03
C VAL A 62 -15.17 19.87 0.56
N LEU A 63 -14.99 18.67 0.00
CA LEU A 63 -15.45 18.37 -1.36
C LEU A 63 -16.98 18.37 -1.49
N SER A 64 -17.73 17.97 -0.45
CA SER A 64 -19.19 18.01 -0.48
C SER A 64 -19.75 19.42 -0.35
N ASP A 65 -19.11 20.28 0.45
CA ASP A 65 -19.51 21.68 0.63
C ASP A 65 -19.18 22.51 -0.62
N GLY A 66 -18.21 22.05 -1.41
CA GLY A 66 -17.73 22.71 -2.61
C GLY A 66 -16.62 23.72 -2.31
N VAL A 67 -15.60 23.73 -3.16
CA VAL A 67 -14.49 24.69 -3.04
C VAL A 67 -14.76 25.83 -4.04
N GLN A 68 -15.24 26.96 -3.53
CA GLN A 68 -15.61 28.13 -4.35
C GLN A 68 -14.67 29.30 -4.05
N GLY A 69 -14.42 30.13 -5.07
CA GLY A 69 -13.69 31.39 -4.94
C GLY A 69 -14.24 32.43 -5.90
N ASP A 70 -14.25 33.70 -5.48
CA ASP A 70 -14.72 34.82 -6.29
C ASP A 70 -13.56 35.45 -7.09
N PRO A 71 -13.54 35.31 -8.43
CA PRO A 71 -12.53 35.94 -9.28
C PRO A 71 -12.74 37.46 -9.39
N GLY A 72 -13.94 37.97 -9.10
CA GLY A 72 -14.31 39.37 -9.25
C GLY A 72 -13.42 40.32 -8.46
N SER A 73 -13.07 39.95 -7.23
CA SER A 73 -12.14 40.72 -6.37
C SER A 73 -10.76 40.94 -6.99
N TRP A 74 -10.24 39.95 -7.73
CA TRP A 74 -8.94 40.02 -8.40
C TRP A 74 -9.03 40.81 -9.71
N ASN A 75 -10.09 40.56 -10.48
CA ASN A 75 -10.34 41.26 -11.73
C ASN A 75 -10.58 42.76 -11.49
N ALA A 76 -11.22 43.14 -10.38
CA ALA A 76 -11.50 44.51 -10.01
C ALA A 76 -10.24 45.36 -9.72
N VAL A 77 -9.13 44.73 -9.31
CA VAL A 77 -7.84 45.42 -9.06
C VAL A 77 -6.95 45.41 -10.33
N GLY A 78 -7.49 45.00 -11.48
CA GLY A 78 -6.78 44.94 -12.76
C GLY A 78 -5.82 43.76 -12.89
N GLY A 79 -6.01 42.72 -12.08
CA GLY A 79 -5.26 41.48 -12.20
C GLY A 79 -5.54 40.77 -13.52
N GLN A 80 -4.53 40.11 -14.10
CA GLN A 80 -4.76 39.24 -15.27
C GLN A 80 -5.61 38.03 -14.86
N PRO A 81 -6.54 37.58 -15.71
CA PRO A 81 -7.38 36.43 -15.40
C PRO A 81 -6.52 35.17 -15.23
N CYS A 82 -6.94 34.31 -14.30
CA CYS A 82 -6.39 32.96 -14.19
C CYS A 82 -6.58 32.22 -15.51
N ARG A 83 -5.57 31.45 -15.92
CA ARG A 83 -5.74 30.45 -16.99
C ARG A 83 -6.80 29.44 -16.57
N SER A 84 -7.59 29.00 -17.54
CA SER A 84 -8.53 27.92 -17.33
C SER A 84 -7.81 26.60 -17.03
N LEU A 85 -8.52 25.65 -16.44
CA LEU A 85 -8.03 24.30 -16.23
C LEU A 85 -7.60 23.64 -17.55
N ASP A 86 -8.36 23.82 -18.64
CA ASP A 86 -8.04 23.19 -19.93
C ASP A 86 -6.78 23.78 -20.56
N GLU A 87 -6.58 25.10 -20.46
CA GLU A 87 -5.33 25.75 -20.89
C GLU A 87 -4.14 25.32 -20.05
N THR A 88 -4.33 25.21 -18.73
CA THR A 88 -3.29 24.78 -17.79
C THR A 88 -2.85 23.35 -18.09
N LEU A 89 -3.80 22.43 -18.25
CA LEU A 89 -3.54 21.04 -18.61
C LEU A 89 -2.94 20.92 -20.02
N GLY A 90 -3.33 21.78 -20.97
CA GLY A 90 -2.75 21.80 -22.31
C GLY A 90 -1.27 22.20 -22.34
N GLN A 91 -0.80 22.96 -21.34
CA GLN A 91 0.60 23.38 -21.22
C GLN A 91 1.47 22.42 -20.39
N LEU A 92 0.85 21.53 -19.62
CA LEU A 92 1.53 20.53 -18.80
C LEU A 92 1.51 19.19 -19.55
N PRO A 93 2.61 18.73 -20.17
CA PRO A 93 2.59 17.45 -20.85
C PRO A 93 2.44 16.30 -19.84
N ALA A 94 1.43 15.45 -20.01
CA ALA A 94 1.28 14.24 -19.21
C ALA A 94 2.37 13.22 -19.60
N THR A 95 3.28 12.91 -18.68
CA THR A 95 4.40 12.00 -18.93
C THR A 95 4.07 10.56 -18.54
N ARG A 96 5.03 9.64 -18.72
CA ARG A 96 4.90 8.27 -18.22
C ARG A 96 4.79 8.21 -16.70
N GLN A 97 5.35 9.19 -15.97
CA GLN A 97 5.36 9.20 -14.51
C GLN A 97 3.94 9.36 -13.96
N GLU A 98 3.16 10.33 -14.45
CA GLU A 98 1.78 10.56 -14.00
C GLU A 98 0.89 9.34 -14.25
N ARG A 99 1.04 8.72 -15.43
CA ARG A 99 0.26 7.55 -15.82
C ARG A 99 0.61 6.32 -15.00
N LEU A 100 1.89 6.11 -14.71
CA LEU A 100 2.34 5.00 -13.88
C LEU A 100 1.87 5.21 -12.44
N TYR A 101 2.03 6.41 -11.90
CA TYR A 101 1.58 6.76 -10.55
C TYR A 101 0.08 6.52 -10.39
N ALA A 102 -0.75 7.00 -11.32
CA ALA A 102 -2.19 6.79 -11.29
C ALA A 102 -2.58 5.31 -11.27
N ARG A 103 -1.84 4.44 -11.97
CA ARG A 103 -2.07 2.98 -11.98
C ARG A 103 -1.56 2.29 -10.72
N ALA A 104 -0.42 2.74 -10.20
CA ALA A 104 0.25 2.15 -9.06
C ALA A 104 -0.27 2.69 -7.71
N PHE A 105 -1.15 3.69 -7.71
CA PHE A 105 -1.63 4.37 -6.51
C PHE A 105 -2.13 3.40 -5.43
N LEU A 106 -2.89 2.37 -5.81
CA LEU A 106 -3.39 1.34 -4.89
C LEU A 106 -2.46 0.13 -4.75
N ALA A 107 -1.40 0.02 -5.56
CA ALA A 107 -0.50 -1.13 -5.52
C ALA A 107 0.29 -1.17 -4.21
N LEU A 108 0.79 -0.01 -3.73
CA LEU A 108 1.52 0.07 -2.47
C LEU A 108 0.68 -0.31 -1.25
N PRO A 109 -0.50 0.29 -0.98
CA PRO A 109 -1.31 -0.10 0.17
C PRO A 109 -1.79 -1.56 0.08
N MET A 110 -2.04 -2.06 -1.13
CA MET A 110 -2.38 -3.47 -1.34
C MET A 110 -1.20 -4.40 -1.00
N ALA A 111 0.02 -4.06 -1.43
CA ALA A 111 1.22 -4.82 -1.11
C ALA A 111 1.45 -4.89 0.41
N ILE A 112 1.31 -3.76 1.10
CA ILE A 112 1.42 -3.69 2.57
C ILE A 112 0.36 -4.55 3.25
N ALA A 113 -0.90 -4.47 2.80
CA ALA A 113 -1.99 -5.25 3.38
C ALA A 113 -1.79 -6.77 3.18
N VAL A 114 -1.35 -7.17 1.98
CA VAL A 114 -1.06 -8.58 1.66
C VAL A 114 0.11 -9.10 2.50
N LEU A 115 1.20 -8.33 2.61
CA LEU A 115 2.34 -8.70 3.46
C LEU A 115 1.92 -8.78 4.93
N ALA A 116 1.25 -7.77 5.46
CA ALA A 116 0.76 -7.78 6.83
C ALA A 116 -0.09 -9.02 7.10
N LEU A 117 -1.07 -9.32 6.23
CA LEU A 117 -1.93 -10.48 6.39
C LEU A 117 -1.14 -11.79 6.35
N PHE A 118 -0.26 -11.97 5.37
CA PHE A 118 0.56 -13.18 5.23
C PHE A 118 1.43 -13.41 6.48
N TRP A 119 2.15 -12.38 6.92
CA TRP A 119 3.07 -12.46 8.06
C TRP A 119 2.32 -12.68 9.38
N LEU A 120 1.21 -11.97 9.61
CA LEU A 120 0.38 -12.17 10.80
C LEU A 120 -0.23 -13.57 10.86
N LEU A 121 -0.76 -14.08 9.74
CA LEU A 121 -1.34 -15.41 9.70
C LEU A 121 -0.28 -16.50 9.88
N SER A 122 0.89 -16.37 9.23
CA SER A 122 2.01 -17.30 9.40
C SER A 122 2.44 -17.43 10.87
N GLY A 123 2.68 -16.29 11.53
CA GLY A 123 3.04 -16.26 12.93
C GLY A 123 1.91 -16.76 13.84
N ALA A 124 0.67 -16.34 13.61
CA ALA A 124 -0.48 -16.78 14.42
C ALA A 124 -0.72 -18.28 14.33
N ILE A 125 -0.70 -18.87 13.13
CA ILE A 125 -0.88 -20.32 12.92
C ILE A 125 0.22 -21.09 13.66
N THR A 126 1.47 -20.62 13.58
CA THR A 126 2.60 -21.24 14.27
C THR A 126 2.48 -21.14 15.79
N LEU A 127 1.95 -20.03 16.32
CA LEU A 127 1.72 -19.85 17.76
C LEU A 127 0.51 -20.64 18.29
N LEU A 128 -0.47 -20.93 17.43
CA LEU A 128 -1.65 -21.74 17.79
C LEU A 128 -1.31 -23.23 17.90
N ASP A 129 -0.43 -23.74 17.04
CA ASP A 129 0.09 -25.11 17.15
C ASP A 129 1.63 -25.15 17.00
N PRO A 130 2.37 -24.72 18.04
CA PRO A 130 3.83 -24.75 18.01
C PRO A 130 4.35 -26.18 17.96
N ALA A 131 3.61 -27.16 18.51
CA ALA A 131 4.03 -28.55 18.55
C ALA A 131 4.14 -29.14 17.15
N GLN A 132 3.14 -28.90 16.30
CA GLN A 132 3.18 -29.31 14.89
C GLN A 132 4.35 -28.64 14.15
N ALA A 133 4.59 -27.35 14.36
CA ALA A 133 5.70 -26.65 13.73
C ALA A 133 7.08 -27.16 14.21
N MET A 134 7.21 -27.54 15.49
CA MET A 134 8.44 -28.15 16.03
C MET A 134 8.67 -29.57 15.52
N GLN A 135 7.61 -30.35 15.25
CA GLN A 135 7.73 -31.68 14.67
C GLN A 135 8.42 -31.64 13.30
N VAL A 136 8.10 -30.64 12.46
CA VAL A 136 8.75 -30.43 11.14
C VAL A 136 10.28 -30.35 11.24
N LEU A 137 10.81 -29.70 12.27
CA LEU A 137 12.25 -29.61 12.51
C LEU A 137 12.81 -30.87 13.21
N THR A 138 12.02 -31.50 14.08
CA THR A 138 12.40 -32.73 14.79
C THR A 138 12.58 -33.89 13.81
N ASP A 139 11.65 -34.05 12.86
CA ASP A 139 11.68 -35.09 11.83
C ASP A 139 12.89 -34.94 10.89
N ARG A 140 13.42 -33.73 10.77
CA ARG A 140 14.61 -33.39 9.98
C ARG A 140 15.90 -33.43 10.80
N MET A 141 15.85 -34.01 12.00
CA MET A 141 16.99 -34.17 12.91
C MET A 141 17.70 -32.85 13.23
N ALA A 142 16.96 -31.74 13.26
CA ALA A 142 17.52 -30.45 13.67
C ALA A 142 18.04 -30.53 15.12
N PRO A 143 19.11 -29.79 15.48
CA PRO A 143 19.63 -29.79 16.85
C PRO A 143 18.55 -29.35 17.84
N ALA A 144 18.31 -30.15 18.88
CA ALA A 144 17.22 -29.93 19.85
C ALA A 144 17.22 -28.53 20.47
N TRP A 145 18.41 -27.96 20.72
CA TRP A 145 18.57 -26.61 21.27
C TRP A 145 18.07 -25.49 20.34
N MET A 146 17.93 -25.76 19.03
CA MET A 146 17.53 -24.79 18.02
C MET A 146 16.03 -24.87 17.69
N ILE A 147 15.37 -26.01 17.92
CA ILE A 147 13.99 -26.25 17.48
C ILE A 147 13.00 -25.24 18.06
N ALA A 148 12.90 -25.18 19.39
CA ALA A 148 11.93 -24.30 20.04
C ALA A 148 12.23 -22.80 19.82
N PRO A 149 13.49 -22.33 19.93
CA PRO A 149 13.83 -20.93 19.63
C PRO A 149 13.52 -20.54 18.17
N SER A 150 13.80 -21.40 17.19
CA SER A 150 13.54 -21.09 15.79
C SER A 150 12.05 -21.00 15.48
N VAL A 151 11.24 -21.91 16.02
CA VAL A 151 9.78 -21.91 15.79
C VAL A 151 9.11 -20.73 16.49
N ILE A 152 9.34 -20.57 17.80
CA ILE A 152 8.69 -19.51 18.58
C ILE A 152 9.26 -18.15 18.16
N GLY A 153 10.58 -18.03 18.01
CA GLY A 153 11.24 -16.80 17.60
C GLY A 153 10.83 -16.37 16.19
N GLY A 154 10.74 -17.32 15.25
CA GLY A 154 10.23 -17.08 13.90
C GLY A 154 8.78 -16.58 13.94
N ALA A 155 7.89 -17.25 14.68
CA ALA A 155 6.49 -16.86 14.77
C ALA A 155 6.28 -15.48 15.42
N VAL A 156 7.05 -15.15 16.46
CA VAL A 156 7.03 -13.83 17.08
C VAL A 156 7.57 -12.76 16.13
N ALA A 157 8.66 -13.05 15.41
CA ALA A 157 9.20 -12.15 14.39
C ALA A 157 8.19 -11.92 13.26
N ASP A 158 7.46 -12.97 12.86
CA ASP A 158 6.42 -12.92 11.84
C ASP A 158 5.29 -11.96 12.24
N VAL A 159 4.74 -12.13 13.44
CA VAL A 159 3.70 -11.24 13.98
C VAL A 159 4.22 -9.81 14.13
N PHE A 160 5.43 -9.65 14.67
CA PHE A 160 6.03 -8.33 14.87
C PHE A 160 6.20 -7.58 13.54
N LEU A 161 6.80 -8.21 12.52
CA LEU A 161 6.99 -7.61 11.21
C LEU A 161 5.66 -7.34 10.51
N GLY A 162 4.69 -8.24 10.63
CA GLY A 162 3.33 -8.07 10.12
C GLY A 162 2.58 -6.88 10.73
N LEU A 163 2.76 -6.60 12.03
CA LEU A 163 2.22 -5.38 12.66
C LEU A 163 3.05 -4.15 12.31
N ALA A 164 4.38 -4.26 12.32
CA ALA A 164 5.30 -3.16 12.07
C ALA A 164 5.11 -2.57 10.67
N ILE A 165 4.80 -3.39 9.66
CA ILE A 165 4.58 -2.88 8.30
C ILE A 165 3.32 -2.03 8.16
N LEU A 166 2.33 -2.22 9.05
CA LEU A 166 1.12 -1.40 9.09
C LEU A 166 1.38 -0.02 9.69
N TYR A 167 2.43 0.14 10.49
CA TYR A 167 2.82 1.42 11.06
C TYR A 167 3.81 2.13 10.13
N ARG A 168 3.38 3.21 9.48
CA ARG A 168 4.13 3.88 8.40
C ARG A 168 5.59 4.21 8.74
N PRO A 169 5.93 4.73 9.94
CA PRO A 169 7.33 5.01 10.30
C PRO A 169 8.22 3.77 10.32
N TRP A 170 7.65 2.59 10.55
CA TRP A 170 8.38 1.32 10.60
C TRP A 170 8.27 0.53 9.30
N ALA A 171 7.32 0.86 8.42
CA ALA A 171 7.01 0.06 7.25
C ALA A 171 8.19 -0.24 6.33
N LYS A 172 9.09 0.73 6.13
CA LYS A 172 10.33 0.53 5.36
C LYS A 172 11.25 -0.48 6.03
N ASN A 173 11.53 -0.30 7.32
CA ASN A 173 12.41 -1.21 8.08
C ASN A 173 11.78 -2.59 8.27
N ALA A 174 10.46 -2.66 8.45
CA ALA A 174 9.72 -3.91 8.51
C ALA A 174 9.85 -4.67 7.18
N ALA A 175 9.65 -4.00 6.04
CA ALA A 175 9.84 -4.62 4.73
C ALA A 175 11.27 -5.16 4.54
N LEU A 176 12.29 -4.42 4.98
CA LEU A 176 13.68 -4.90 4.97
C LEU A 176 13.89 -6.09 5.90
N GLY A 177 13.30 -6.06 7.11
CA GLY A 177 13.31 -7.16 8.06
C GLY A 177 12.65 -8.43 7.51
N MET A 178 11.54 -8.28 6.78
CA MET A 178 10.86 -9.38 6.08
C MET A 178 11.77 -10.04 5.04
N ILE A 179 12.48 -9.24 4.24
CA ILE A 179 13.47 -9.74 3.28
C ILE A 179 14.61 -10.47 4.00
N ALA A 180 15.16 -9.86 5.06
CA ALA A 180 16.27 -10.43 5.80
C ALA A 180 15.90 -11.78 6.45
N LEU A 181 14.75 -11.84 7.13
CA LEU A 181 14.28 -13.07 7.77
C LEU A 181 13.97 -14.15 6.72
N SER A 182 13.35 -13.78 5.60
CA SER A 182 13.08 -14.72 4.50
C SER A 182 14.37 -15.26 3.88
N ALA A 183 15.40 -14.41 3.72
CA ALA A 183 16.71 -14.84 3.23
C ALA A 183 17.38 -15.79 4.23
N SER A 184 17.34 -15.50 5.53
CA SER A 184 17.84 -16.41 6.57
C SER A 184 17.10 -17.75 6.56
N TYR A 185 15.79 -17.74 6.38
CA TYR A 185 14.97 -18.94 6.24
C TYR A 185 15.37 -19.79 5.02
N LEU A 186 15.55 -19.16 3.85
CA LEU A 186 16.01 -19.85 2.63
C LEU A 186 17.41 -20.43 2.77
N ILE A 187 18.34 -19.70 3.40
CA ILE A 187 19.70 -20.21 3.65
C ILE A 187 19.63 -21.40 4.62
N GLY A 188 18.86 -21.27 5.71
CA GLY A 188 18.68 -22.34 6.67
C GLY A 188 18.06 -23.59 6.06
N SER A 189 17.09 -23.44 5.15
CA SER A 189 16.42 -24.58 4.51
C SER A 189 17.33 -25.39 3.60
N VAL A 190 18.35 -24.79 2.98
CA VAL A 190 19.34 -25.55 2.19
C VAL A 190 20.07 -26.60 3.03
N TYR A 191 20.34 -26.31 4.31
CA TYR A 191 21.06 -27.22 5.20
C TYR A 191 20.12 -28.12 6.01
N LEU A 192 19.01 -27.58 6.50
CA LEU A 192 18.12 -28.27 7.44
C LEU A 192 16.94 -28.97 6.75
N ALA A 193 16.55 -28.53 5.56
CA ALA A 193 15.37 -29.04 4.86
C ALA A 193 15.55 -29.00 3.31
N PRO A 194 16.61 -29.61 2.76
CA PRO A 194 16.89 -29.57 1.32
C PRO A 194 15.78 -30.23 0.49
N ASP A 195 15.05 -31.17 1.09
CA ASP A 195 13.88 -31.84 0.50
C ASP A 195 12.79 -30.85 0.06
N LEU A 196 12.59 -29.76 0.82
CA LEU A 196 11.58 -28.73 0.55
C LEU A 196 11.83 -27.94 -0.74
N TRP A 197 13.05 -27.98 -1.29
CA TRP A 197 13.37 -27.37 -2.58
C TRP A 197 12.88 -28.19 -3.76
N SER A 198 12.78 -29.50 -3.59
CA SER A 198 12.24 -30.44 -4.58
C SER A 198 10.75 -30.75 -4.39
N ASP A 199 10.14 -30.23 -3.34
CA ASP A 199 8.73 -30.46 -3.04
C ASP A 199 7.84 -29.87 -4.16
N PRO A 200 6.86 -30.63 -4.70
CA PRO A 200 6.02 -30.19 -5.81
C PRO A 200 5.13 -29.00 -5.47
N LEU A 201 4.82 -28.77 -4.19
CA LEU A 201 4.11 -27.58 -3.74
C LEU A 201 5.00 -26.33 -3.73
N GLY A 202 6.31 -26.49 -3.92
CA GLY A 202 7.31 -25.43 -4.06
C GLY A 202 7.34 -24.43 -2.91
N PRO A 203 7.33 -24.85 -1.62
CA PRO A 203 7.29 -23.94 -0.48
C PRO A 203 8.45 -22.95 -0.50
N MET A 204 9.67 -23.39 -0.85
CA MET A 204 10.84 -22.49 -0.94
C MET A 204 10.72 -21.50 -2.09
N ILE A 205 10.21 -21.95 -3.25
CA ILE A 205 10.04 -21.09 -4.43
C ILE A 205 9.01 -19.99 -4.17
N LYS A 206 7.99 -20.26 -3.34
CA LYS A 206 6.94 -19.29 -2.97
C LYS A 206 7.42 -18.17 -2.04
N VAL A 207 8.62 -18.28 -1.46
CA VAL A 207 9.22 -17.20 -0.65
C VAL A 207 9.66 -16.02 -1.53
N PHE A 208 10.17 -16.27 -2.74
CA PHE A 208 10.71 -15.22 -3.62
C PHE A 208 9.67 -14.16 -4.03
N PRO A 209 8.42 -14.50 -4.41
CA PRO A 209 7.39 -13.50 -4.65
C PRO A 209 7.10 -12.61 -3.44
N GLY A 210 7.09 -13.18 -2.23
CA GLY A 210 6.92 -12.43 -0.98
C GLY A 210 8.07 -11.45 -0.73
N MET A 211 9.32 -11.91 -0.94
CA MET A 211 10.51 -11.05 -0.85
C MET A 211 10.50 -9.93 -1.89
N ALA A 212 10.10 -10.23 -3.13
CA ALA A 212 9.97 -9.23 -4.19
C ALA A 212 8.91 -8.17 -3.84
N LEU A 213 7.78 -8.59 -3.27
CA LEU A 213 6.73 -7.67 -2.82
C LEU A 213 7.21 -6.79 -1.67
N ALA A 214 7.95 -7.35 -0.70
CA ALA A 214 8.57 -6.59 0.38
C ALA A 214 9.62 -5.60 -0.17
N ALA A 215 10.41 -5.99 -1.17
CA ALA A 215 11.38 -5.10 -1.82
C ALA A 215 10.69 -3.93 -2.53
N ILE A 216 9.55 -4.17 -3.20
CA ILE A 216 8.74 -3.10 -3.80
C ILE A 216 8.26 -2.13 -2.73
N VAL A 217 7.73 -2.62 -1.60
CA VAL A 217 7.33 -1.75 -0.48
C VAL A 217 8.51 -0.94 0.01
N TRP A 218 9.66 -1.57 0.26
CA TRP A 218 10.87 -0.88 0.72
C TRP A 218 11.32 0.23 -0.25
N LEU A 219 11.31 -0.04 -1.56
CA LEU A 219 11.68 0.92 -2.62
C LEU A 219 10.70 2.10 -2.73
N MET A 220 9.40 1.84 -2.54
CA MET A 220 8.36 2.87 -2.65
C MET A 220 8.19 3.69 -1.37
N MET A 221 8.76 3.26 -0.26
CA MET A 221 8.74 3.99 1.00
C MET A 221 9.84 5.06 1.01
N GLU A 222 9.43 6.32 0.88
CA GLU A 222 10.30 7.48 1.03
C GLU A 222 10.64 7.72 2.51
N ASP A 223 11.93 7.97 2.79
CA ASP A 223 12.36 8.49 4.09
C ASP A 223 11.84 9.92 4.21
N ARG A 224 11.17 10.21 5.32
CA ARG A 224 10.65 11.54 5.65
C ARG A 224 11.25 12.04 6.93
#